data_AF-A0A5Y3W7U0-F1
#
_entry.id   AF-A0A5Y3W7U0-F1
#
_cell.length_a   1.000
_cell.length_b   1.000
_cell.length_c   1.000
_cell.angle_alpha   90.00
_cell.angle_beta   90.00
_cell.angle_gamma   90.00
#
_symmetry.space_group_name_H-M   'P 1'
#
loop_
_entity.id
_entity.type
_entity.pdbx_description
1 polymer ?
#
loop_
_entity_poly.entity_id
_entity_poly.type
_entity_poly.pdbx_seq_one_letter_code
_entity_poly.pdbx_strand_id
1 'polypeptide(L)'
;MNFTSSSVDAALCDATEGYTTFNVVYNADGTWTVTPGVSKMSAKADAHGNLLFDEQDLNTDIYNEAGTTIICRGYTTNTTSPFTVTHLTSPDAIHYLGAYMLSVDGGPRTGTNCTLKNNATAQFTH
;
A
#
# COMPACT_ATOMS: atom_id res chain seq x y z
N MET A 1 -2.63 -30.60 -19.32
CA MET A 1 -2.56 -29.83 -18.06
C MET A 1 -3.64 -28.77 -18.13
N ASN A 2 -4.62 -28.77 -17.22
CA ASN A 2 -5.66 -27.74 -17.13
C ASN A 2 -5.28 -26.82 -15.96
N PHE A 3 -4.76 -25.63 -16.26
CA PHE A 3 -4.15 -24.73 -15.28
C PHE A 3 -5.15 -24.25 -14.22
N THR A 4 -6.43 -24.14 -14.58
CA THR A 4 -7.50 -23.61 -13.73
C THR A 4 -7.85 -24.55 -12.56
N SER A 5 -7.68 -25.86 -12.73
CA SER A 5 -7.97 -26.85 -11.67
C SER A 5 -6.79 -27.06 -10.73
N SER A 6 -5.57 -26.70 -11.17
CA SER A 6 -4.35 -26.89 -10.38
C SER A 6 -4.01 -25.70 -9.48
N SER A 7 -4.78 -24.60 -9.56
CA SER A 7 -4.48 -23.33 -8.87
C SER A 7 -5.57 -22.88 -7.90
N VAL A 8 -6.56 -23.72 -7.57
CA VAL A 8 -7.65 -23.34 -6.64
C VAL A 8 -7.12 -22.89 -5.28
N ASP A 9 -5.99 -23.47 -4.83
CA ASP A 9 -5.29 -23.12 -3.60
C ASP A 9 -3.95 -22.42 -3.87
N ALA A 10 -3.78 -21.74 -5.00
CA ALA A 10 -2.54 -21.01 -5.29
C ALA A 10 -2.53 -19.62 -4.63
N ALA A 11 -1.37 -19.19 -4.14
CA ALA A 11 -1.17 -17.81 -3.71
C ALA A 11 -1.29 -16.85 -4.90
N LEU A 12 -2.28 -15.96 -4.88
CA LEU A 12 -2.49 -14.96 -5.94
C LEU A 12 -1.66 -13.70 -5.64
N CYS A 13 -0.62 -13.47 -6.43
CA CYS A 13 0.15 -12.22 -6.41
C CYS A 13 -0.34 -11.31 -7.54
N ASP A 14 -1.15 -10.29 -7.19
CA ASP A 14 -1.63 -9.31 -8.17
C ASP A 14 -0.63 -8.15 -8.33
N ALA A 15 0.11 -8.17 -9.43
CA ALA A 15 1.06 -7.13 -9.81
C ALA A 15 0.45 -6.02 -10.68
N THR A 16 -0.86 -6.02 -10.92
CA THR A 16 -1.53 -5.01 -11.76
C THR A 16 -1.32 -3.60 -11.22
N GLU A 17 -1.21 -3.44 -9.90
CA GLU A 17 -0.91 -2.16 -9.25
C GLU A 17 0.57 -1.77 -9.22
N GLY A 18 1.44 -2.55 -9.87
CA GLY A 18 2.87 -2.24 -10.01
C GLY A 18 3.76 -2.70 -8.86
N TYR A 19 3.29 -3.53 -7.92
CA TYR A 19 4.17 -4.07 -6.88
C TYR A 19 5.22 -5.00 -7.48
N THR A 20 6.47 -4.78 -7.08
CA THR A 20 7.61 -5.59 -7.56
C THR A 20 7.93 -6.75 -6.62
N THR A 21 7.40 -6.72 -5.39
CA THR A 21 7.64 -7.73 -4.37
C THR A 21 6.34 -8.10 -3.65
N PHE A 22 6.26 -9.35 -3.17
CA PHE A 22 5.12 -9.86 -2.41
C PHE A 22 5.65 -10.75 -1.28
N ASN A 23 5.13 -10.56 -0.07
CA ASN A 23 5.34 -11.48 1.03
C ASN A 23 4.22 -12.52 1.02
N VAL A 24 4.59 -13.80 0.88
CA VAL A 24 3.65 -14.91 0.77
C VAL A 24 3.87 -15.85 1.95
N VAL A 25 2.81 -16.07 2.73
CA VAL A 25 2.84 -16.92 3.92
C VAL A 25 1.87 -18.08 3.73
N TYR A 26 2.33 -19.31 3.94
CA TYR A 26 1.47 -20.49 4.05
C TYR A 26 0.98 -20.62 5.48
N ASN A 27 -0.34 -20.61 5.67
CA ASN A 27 -0.97 -20.67 6.97
C ASN A 27 -1.17 -22.12 7.42
N ALA A 28 -1.27 -22.33 8.74
CA ALA A 28 -1.48 -23.67 9.31
C ALA A 28 -2.84 -24.29 8.94
N ASP A 29 -3.81 -23.47 8.51
CA ASP A 29 -5.12 -23.90 8.03
C ASP A 29 -5.12 -24.32 6.55
N GLY A 30 -3.98 -24.27 5.87
CA GLY A 30 -3.81 -24.63 4.47
C GLY A 30 -4.06 -23.51 3.47
N THR A 31 -4.32 -22.28 3.93
CA THR A 31 -4.52 -21.11 3.06
C THR A 31 -3.23 -20.30 2.85
N TRP A 32 -3.26 -19.33 1.93
CA TRP A 32 -2.16 -18.40 1.69
C TRP A 32 -2.54 -16.98 2.11
N THR A 33 -1.63 -16.29 2.79
CA THR A 33 -1.69 -14.84 2.97
C THR A 33 -0.69 -14.19 2.02
N VAL A 34 -1.17 -13.33 1.11
CA VAL A 34 -0.32 -12.55 0.21
C VAL A 34 -0.41 -11.08 0.60
N THR A 35 0.72 -10.52 0.99
CA THR A 35 0.85 -9.09 1.33
C THR A 35 1.74 -8.44 0.29
N PRO A 36 1.26 -7.42 -0.47
CA PRO A 36 2.12 -6.67 -1.38
C PRO A 36 3.32 -6.07 -0.62
N GLY A 37 4.46 -5.95 -1.30
CA GLY A 37 5.66 -5.34 -0.73
C GLY A 37 5.54 -3.82 -0.59
N VAL A 38 6.66 -3.22 -0.23
CA VAL A 38 6.77 -1.75 -0.07
C VAL A 38 7.31 -1.06 -1.31
N SER A 39 7.80 -1.79 -2.31
CA SER A 39 8.30 -1.19 -3.56
C SER A 39 7.24 -1.29 -4.66
N LYS A 40 6.92 -0.16 -5.28
CA LYS A 40 6.07 -0.07 -6.48
C LYS A 40 6.86 0.48 -7.66
N MET A 41 6.69 -0.15 -8.82
CA MET A 41 7.22 0.32 -10.09
C MET A 41 6.05 0.67 -11.02
N SER A 42 6.10 1.86 -11.61
CA SER A 42 5.21 2.27 -12.68
C SER A 42 5.99 2.42 -13.98
N ALA A 43 5.44 1.89 -15.07
CA ALA A 43 5.98 2.06 -16.40
C ALA A 43 5.01 2.87 -17.25
N LYS A 44 5.48 3.97 -17.83
CA LYS A 44 4.71 4.78 -18.79
C LYS A 44 5.50 4.95 -20.08
N ALA A 45 4.82 4.93 -21.22
CA ALA A 45 5.44 5.31 -22.48
C ALA A 45 5.54 6.83 -22.57
N ASP A 46 6.68 7.35 -23.02
CA ASP A 46 6.80 8.75 -23.45
C ASP A 46 6.14 8.94 -24.84
N ALA A 47 6.12 10.19 -25.33
CA ALA A 47 5.55 10.52 -26.63
C ALA A 47 6.24 9.83 -27.83
N HIS A 48 7.43 9.28 -27.62
CA HIS A 48 8.23 8.58 -28.63
C HIS A 48 8.22 7.06 -28.46
N GLY A 49 7.46 6.54 -27.48
CA GLY A 49 7.33 5.10 -27.21
C GLY A 49 8.45 4.52 -26.34
N ASN A 50 9.31 5.35 -25.74
CA ASN A 50 10.27 4.86 -24.75
C ASN A 50 9.57 4.58 -23.43
N LEU A 51 9.95 3.48 -22.78
CA LEU A 51 9.46 3.16 -21.44
C LEU A 51 10.21 3.99 -20.40
N LEU A 52 9.45 4.76 -19.63
CA LEU A 52 9.91 5.46 -18.44
C LEU A 52 9.49 4.62 -17.23
N PHE A 53 10.47 4.25 -16.40
CA PHE A 53 10.25 3.52 -15.16
C PHE A 53 10.37 4.48 -13.98
N ASP A 54 9.41 4.42 -13.07
CA ASP A 54 9.39 5.17 -11.83
C ASP A 54 9.23 4.17 -10.68
N GLU A 55 10.27 4.04 -9.86
CA GLU A 55 10.28 3.16 -8.69
C GLU A 55 10.11 4.01 -7.44
N GLN A 56 9.08 3.71 -6.66
CA GLN A 56 8.78 4.36 -5.41
C GLN A 56 8.76 3.32 -4.28
N ASP A 57 9.66 3.50 -3.33
CA ASP A 57 9.58 2.82 -2.05
C ASP A 57 8.56 3.53 -1.16
N LEU A 58 7.51 2.79 -0.80
CA LEU A 58 6.48 3.20 0.13
C LEU A 58 7.00 3.04 1.56
N ASN A 59 7.12 4.15 2.27
CA ASN A 59 7.67 4.16 3.63
C ASN A 59 6.61 4.31 4.72
N THR A 60 5.33 4.43 4.37
CA THR A 60 4.25 4.67 5.32
C THR A 60 3.26 3.52 5.29
N ASP A 61 3.09 2.84 6.42
CA ASP A 61 1.99 1.92 6.66
C ASP A 61 0.83 2.67 7.34
N ILE A 62 -0.37 2.57 6.76
CA ILE A 62 -1.62 3.10 7.32
C ILE A 62 -2.47 1.92 7.78
N TYR A 63 -2.69 1.87 9.09
CA TYR A 63 -3.50 0.85 9.74
C TYR A 63 -4.92 1.37 9.98
N ASN A 64 -5.85 0.46 10.24
CA ASN A 64 -7.15 0.81 10.80
C ASN A 64 -7.00 1.55 12.15
N GLU A 65 -8.12 2.08 12.66
CA GLU A 65 -8.17 2.86 13.90
C GLU A 65 -7.63 2.10 15.12
N ALA A 66 -7.79 0.77 15.14
CA ALA A 66 -7.26 -0.11 16.18
C ALA A 66 -5.75 -0.39 16.05
N GLY A 67 -5.13 -0.02 14.92
CA GLY A 67 -3.71 -0.25 14.65
C GLY A 67 -3.34 -1.72 14.45
N THR A 68 -4.29 -2.58 14.08
CA THR A 68 -4.07 -4.04 13.99
C THR A 68 -3.79 -4.51 12.57
N THR A 69 -4.40 -3.87 11.57
CA THR A 69 -4.35 -4.31 10.17
C THR A 69 -3.92 -3.15 9.28
N ILE A 70 -2.96 -3.39 8.38
CA ILE A 70 -2.60 -2.43 7.33
C ILE A 70 -3.72 -2.41 6.30
N ILE A 71 -4.33 -1.25 6.10
CA ILE A 71 -5.41 -1.06 5.11
C ILE A 71 -4.94 -0.29 3.88
N CYS A 72 -3.83 0.45 4.00
CA CYS A 72 -3.24 1.22 2.93
C CYS A 72 -1.74 1.45 3.21
N ARG A 73 -0.95 1.66 2.16
CA ARG A 73 0.43 2.14 2.25
C ARG A 73 0.61 3.36 1.38
N GLY A 74 1.66 4.12 1.63
CA GLY A 74 2.01 5.28 0.83
C GLY A 74 3.43 5.77 1.09
N TYR A 75 3.73 6.96 0.58
CA TYR A 75 5.01 7.61 0.72
C TYR A 75 4.86 8.99 1.34
N THR A 76 5.71 9.31 2.32
CA THR A 76 5.84 10.65 2.91
C THR A 76 7.30 11.07 3.01
N THR A 77 7.55 12.37 2.85
CA THR A 77 8.86 13.00 3.08
C THR A 77 8.96 13.69 4.44
N ASN A 78 7.82 13.85 5.14
CA ASN A 78 7.76 14.48 6.45
C ASN A 78 6.81 13.73 7.40
N THR A 79 7.07 13.83 8.70
CA THR A 79 6.22 13.26 9.75
C THR A 79 5.69 14.33 10.70
N THR A 80 6.03 15.60 10.48
CA THR A 80 5.54 16.73 11.26
C THR A 80 4.11 17.06 10.87
N SER A 81 3.17 16.95 11.82
CA SER A 81 1.76 17.31 11.62
C SER A 81 1.57 18.79 11.21
N PRO A 82 0.74 19.08 10.18
CA PRO A 82 0.14 18.14 9.25
C PRO A 82 1.18 17.59 8.25
N PHE A 83 1.13 16.28 7.98
CA PHE A 83 2.00 15.65 6.98
C PHE A 83 1.19 14.95 5.89
N THR A 84 1.79 14.80 4.71
CA THR A 84 1.10 14.35 3.49
C THR A 84 1.64 13.01 3.05
N VAL A 85 0.75 12.03 2.92
CA VAL A 85 1.06 10.72 2.36
C VAL A 85 0.53 10.66 0.93
N THR A 86 1.43 10.42 -0.01
CA THR A 86 1.15 10.28 -1.45
C THR A 86 1.25 8.81 -1.87
N HIS A 87 0.91 8.51 -3.14
CA HIS A 87 0.98 7.16 -3.71
C HIS A 87 0.22 6.10 -2.88
N LEU A 88 -0.95 6.48 -2.36
CA LEU A 88 -1.80 5.59 -1.59
C LEU A 88 -2.14 4.32 -2.38
N THR A 89 -1.88 3.15 -1.81
CA THR A 89 -2.15 1.86 -2.44
C THR A 89 -3.62 1.53 -2.52
N SER A 90 -4.37 1.89 -1.47
CA SER A 90 -5.80 1.64 -1.36
C SER A 90 -6.51 2.95 -1.02
N PRO A 91 -6.58 3.91 -1.97
CA PRO A 91 -7.19 5.21 -1.75
C PRO A 91 -8.60 5.17 -1.17
N ASP A 92 -9.40 4.18 -1.56
CA ASP A 92 -10.80 4.06 -1.18
C ASP A 92 -10.98 3.58 0.27
N ALA A 93 -9.95 2.98 0.86
CA ALA A 93 -9.92 2.61 2.27
C ALA A 93 -9.69 3.82 3.20
N ILE A 94 -9.31 4.99 2.66
CA ILE A 94 -9.04 6.20 3.44
C ILE A 94 -10.17 7.22 3.24
N HIS A 95 -10.86 7.51 4.33
CA HIS A 95 -11.96 8.47 4.39
C HIS A 95 -11.55 9.79 5.06
N TYR A 96 -12.08 10.90 4.54
CA TYR A 96 -11.98 12.23 5.16
C TYR A 96 -12.58 12.20 6.58
N LEU A 97 -11.88 12.80 7.54
CA LEU A 97 -12.18 12.76 8.98
C LEU A 97 -12.13 11.37 9.62
N GLY A 98 -11.64 10.34 8.90
CA GLY A 98 -11.35 9.04 9.49
C GLY A 98 -10.13 9.08 10.39
N ALA A 99 -10.12 8.20 11.40
CA ALA A 99 -9.01 8.01 12.33
C ALA A 99 -8.21 6.77 11.94
N TYR A 100 -6.88 6.88 11.98
CA TYR A 100 -5.96 5.84 11.55
C TYR A 100 -4.70 5.83 12.41
N MET A 101 -4.05 4.66 12.50
CA MET A 101 -2.72 4.55 13.09
C MET A 101 -1.70 4.51 11.95
N LEU A 102 -0.71 5.40 11.99
CA LEU A 102 0.33 5.48 10.95
C LEU A 102 1.69 5.11 11.52
N SER A 103 2.49 4.38 10.74
CA SER A 103 3.90 4.10 11.01
C SER A 103 4.70 4.48 9.77
N VAL A 104 5.76 5.27 9.97
CA VAL A 104 6.67 5.70 8.91
C VAL A 104 8.03 5.08 9.15
N ASP A 105 8.63 4.48 8.11
CA ASP A 105 9.91 3.76 8.14
C ASP A 105 9.97 2.67 9.22
N GLY A 106 8.84 2.00 9.49
CA GLY A 106 8.73 1.00 10.57
C GLY A 106 8.79 1.58 11.98
N GLY A 107 8.66 2.91 12.12
CA GLY A 107 8.64 3.62 13.39
C GLY A 107 7.38 3.37 14.24
N PRO A 108 7.25 4.06 15.39
CA PRO A 108 6.11 3.88 16.28
C PRO A 108 4.79 4.23 15.60
N ARG A 109 3.73 3.49 15.94
CA ARG A 109 2.38 3.79 15.49
C ARG A 109 1.86 5.04 16.18
N THR A 110 1.46 6.03 15.39
CA THR A 110 0.92 7.30 15.86
C THR A 110 -0.54 7.42 15.42
N GLY A 111 -1.42 7.74 16.38
CA GLY A 111 -2.83 8.02 16.07
C GLY A 111 -2.97 9.34 15.34
N THR A 112 -3.70 9.33 14.23
CA THR A 112 -3.90 10.51 13.38
C THR A 112 -5.33 10.57 12.86
N ASN A 113 -5.74 11.77 12.44
CA ASN A 113 -6.98 11.99 11.70
C ASN A 113 -6.66 12.45 10.28
N CYS A 114 -7.40 11.93 9.30
CA CYS A 114 -7.32 12.37 7.91
C CYS A 114 -8.03 13.73 7.75
N THR A 115 -7.27 14.78 7.45
CA THR A 115 -7.79 16.15 7.31
C THR A 115 -7.95 16.59 5.86
N LEU A 116 -7.46 15.80 4.91
CA LEU A 116 -7.64 16.04 3.48
C LEU A 116 -7.46 14.73 2.71
N LYS A 117 -8.30 14.48 1.70
CA LYS A 117 -8.23 13.30 0.84
C LYS A 117 -8.45 13.68 -0.62
N ASN A 118 -7.46 13.39 -1.47
CA ASN A 118 -7.48 13.63 -2.92
C ASN A 118 -6.96 12.38 -3.65
N ASN A 119 -7.80 11.61 -4.34
CA ASN A 119 -7.40 10.41 -5.10
C ASN A 119 -6.27 9.63 -4.40
N ALA A 120 -5.04 9.63 -4.91
CA ALA A 120 -3.90 8.89 -4.37
C ALA A 120 -3.12 9.60 -3.22
N THR A 121 -3.66 10.65 -2.62
CA THR A 121 -2.99 11.47 -1.59
C THR A 121 -3.93 11.74 -0.41
N ALA A 122 -3.42 11.68 0.82
CA ALA A 122 -4.11 12.10 2.02
C ALA A 122 -3.20 12.91 2.94
N GLN A 123 -3.78 13.81 3.72
CA GLN A 123 -3.08 14.57 4.76
C GLN A 123 -3.56 14.12 6.14
N PHE A 124 -2.63 13.98 7.07
CA PHE A 124 -2.89 13.49 8.41
C PHE A 124 -2.37 14.47 9.46
N THR A 125 -3.12 14.57 10.56
CA THR A 125 -2.73 15.31 11.76
C THR A 125 -2.80 14.40 12.98
N HIS A 126 -1.75 14.38 13.79
CA HIS A 126 -1.76 13.80 15.15
C HIS A 126 -2.09 14.86 16.20
#